data_AF-A0A1T1BM07-F1
#
_entry.id   AF-A0A1T1BM07-F1
#
_cell.length_a   1.000
_cell.length_b   1.000
_cell.length_c   1.000
_cell.angle_alpha   90.00
_cell.angle_beta   90.00
_cell.angle_gamma   90.00
#
_symmetry.space_group_name_H-M   'P 1'
#
loop_
_entity.id
_entity.type
_entity.pdbx_description
1 polymer ?
#
loop_
_entity_poly.entity_id
_entity_poly.type
_entity_poly.pdbx_seq_one_letter_code
_entity_poly.pdbx_strand_id
1 'polypeptide(L)'
;MTDDYLDFTEKWTRMASTGHNETPVILKKDVIYYMITSGCTGWEPNEARSFKSNSIWGLWETLGNPCIGKDTKLTFHSQSTYIFPVQGKKDQFIFMADRWKPESY
;
A
#
# COMPACT_ATOMS: atom_id res chain seq x y z
N MET A 1 8.36 13.16 10.73
CA MET A 1 7.26 13.90 11.38
C MET A 1 7.81 14.49 12.65
N THR A 2 7.38 15.69 13.01
CA THR A 2 7.66 16.28 14.32
C THR A 2 7.11 15.39 15.43
N ASP A 3 7.63 15.55 16.65
CA ASP A 3 7.26 14.70 17.78
C ASP A 3 5.76 14.81 18.15
N ASP A 4 5.13 15.94 17.83
CA ASP A 4 3.68 16.19 18.00
C ASP A 4 2.82 15.70 16.82
N TYR A 5 3.45 15.16 15.78
CA TYR A 5 2.82 14.68 14.55
C TYR A 5 2.13 15.74 13.68
N LEU A 6 2.35 17.04 13.92
CA LEU A 6 1.66 18.10 13.19
C LEU A 6 2.42 18.62 11.96
N ASP A 7 3.71 18.28 11.80
CA ASP A 7 4.53 18.73 10.66
C ASP A 7 5.55 17.68 10.19
N PHE A 8 6.18 17.93 9.03
CA PHE A 8 7.25 17.10 8.48
C PHE A 8 8.64 17.62 8.90
N THR A 9 9.57 16.69 9.11
CA THR A 9 10.91 16.97 9.67
C THR A 9 11.98 17.32 8.64
N GLU A 10 11.60 17.65 7.41
CA GLU A 10 12.48 17.75 6.23
C GLU A 10 13.27 16.48 5.85
N LYS A 11 13.27 15.44 6.69
CA LYS A 11 13.81 14.11 6.40
C LYS A 11 12.84 13.33 5.51
N TRP A 12 13.21 13.11 4.26
CA TRP A 12 12.44 12.33 3.30
C TRP A 12 13.36 11.48 2.41
N THR A 13 12.77 10.47 1.77
CA THR A 13 13.39 9.69 0.70
C THR A 13 12.38 9.51 -0.42
N ARG A 14 12.84 9.20 -1.63
CA ARG A 14 11.97 8.81 -2.75
C ARG A 14 11.99 7.31 -2.91
N MET A 15 10.80 6.71 -2.93
CA MET A 15 10.59 5.29 -3.15
C MET A 15 9.91 5.09 -4.51
N ALA A 16 10.39 4.11 -5.29
CA ALA A 16 9.87 3.77 -6.62
C ALA A 16 9.60 5.00 -7.51
N SER A 17 10.60 5.88 -7.62
CA SER A 17 10.53 7.06 -8.49
C SER A 17 10.08 6.65 -9.90
N THR A 18 9.21 7.47 -10.51
CA THR A 18 8.61 7.24 -11.84
C THR A 18 7.65 6.04 -11.94
N GLY A 19 7.33 5.37 -10.84
CA GLY A 19 6.41 4.23 -10.84
C GLY A 19 4.94 4.59 -11.03
N HIS A 20 4.53 5.84 -10.78
CA HIS A 20 3.11 6.26 -10.76
C HIS A 20 2.29 5.35 -9.83
N ASN A 21 2.73 5.28 -8.57
CA ASN A 21 2.06 4.52 -7.52
C ASN A 21 1.20 5.47 -6.68
N GLU A 22 -0.02 5.05 -6.37
CA GLU A 22 -0.94 5.77 -5.49
C GLU A 22 -1.51 4.85 -4.41
N THR A 23 -2.32 5.44 -3.52
CA THR A 23 -2.97 4.77 -2.38
C THR A 23 -2.05 3.86 -1.55
N PRO A 24 -0.88 4.35 -1.07
CA PRO A 24 0.09 3.52 -0.37
C PRO A 24 -0.44 3.06 1.00
N VAL A 25 -0.32 1.76 1.26
CA VAL A 25 -0.54 1.16 2.57
C VAL A 25 0.75 0.48 3.05
N ILE A 26 1.16 0.75 4.28
CA ILE A 26 2.42 0.25 4.85
C ILE A 26 2.12 -0.61 6.08
N LEU A 27 2.82 -1.73 6.16
CA LEU A 27 2.83 -2.66 7.27
C LEU A 27 4.27 -2.93 7.67
N LYS A 28 4.59 -2.96 8.97
CA LYS A 28 5.83 -3.54 9.45
C LYS A 28 5.54 -4.91 10.08
N LYS A 29 6.25 -5.94 9.61
CA LYS A 29 6.24 -7.28 10.21
C LYS A 29 7.69 -7.65 10.56
N ASP A 30 7.92 -7.96 11.84
CA ASP A 30 9.26 -8.15 12.39
C ASP A 30 10.18 -6.95 12.09
N VAL A 31 11.22 -7.16 11.27
CA VAL A 31 12.17 -6.13 10.82
C VAL A 31 11.88 -5.63 9.40
N ILE A 32 10.92 -6.23 8.70
CA ILE A 32 10.63 -5.94 7.29
C ILE A 32 9.40 -5.03 7.20
N TYR A 33 9.55 -3.93 6.46
CA TYR A 33 8.46 -3.10 5.99
C TYR A 33 7.94 -3.68 4.68
N TYR A 34 6.62 -3.80 4.57
CA TYR A 34 5.89 -4.14 3.37
C TYR A 34 5.03 -2.94 2.98
N MET A 35 4.90 -2.73 1.67
CA MET A 35 4.01 -1.71 1.13
C MET A 35 3.20 -2.31 -0.01
N ILE A 36 1.92 -1.94 -0.10
CA ILE A 36 1.07 -2.19 -1.25
C ILE A 36 0.58 -0.84 -1.77
N THR A 37 0.52 -0.70 -3.08
CA THR A 37 0.07 0.51 -3.80
C THR A 37 -0.82 0.08 -4.96
N SER A 38 -1.57 1.03 -5.51
CA SER A 38 -2.21 0.90 -6.83
C SER A 38 -1.47 1.76 -7.87
N GLY A 39 -1.81 1.61 -9.14
CA GLY A 39 -1.40 2.54 -10.20
C GLY A 39 -2.38 3.70 -10.36
N CYS A 40 -1.93 4.81 -10.96
CA CYS A 40 -2.75 6.01 -11.16
C CYS A 40 -3.75 5.87 -12.32
N THR A 41 -4.97 5.38 -12.04
CA THR A 41 -6.04 5.22 -13.04
C THR A 41 -7.37 5.90 -12.66
N GLY A 42 -7.33 6.85 -11.73
CA GLY A 42 -8.53 7.53 -11.24
C GLY A 42 -9.42 6.55 -10.47
N TRP A 43 -10.71 6.50 -10.80
CA TRP A 43 -11.66 5.59 -10.13
C TRP A 43 -11.58 4.14 -10.61
N GLU A 44 -11.01 3.89 -11.79
CA GLU A 44 -10.92 2.55 -12.35
C GLU A 44 -9.96 1.69 -11.53
N PRO A 45 -10.33 0.44 -11.18
CA PRO A 45 -9.45 -0.47 -10.48
C PRO A 45 -8.30 -0.94 -11.40
N ASN A 46 -7.17 -1.29 -10.80
CA ASN A 46 -5.98 -1.69 -11.51
C ASN A 46 -5.18 -2.73 -10.72
N GLU A 47 -4.06 -3.17 -11.29
CA GLU A 47 -3.19 -4.18 -10.68
C GLU A 47 -2.40 -3.58 -9.51
N ALA A 48 -2.64 -4.10 -8.31
CA ALA A 48 -1.84 -3.77 -7.13
C ALA A 48 -0.36 -4.10 -7.33
N ARG A 49 0.50 -3.30 -6.71
CA ARG A 49 1.96 -3.45 -6.71
C ARG A 49 2.44 -3.49 -5.27
N SER A 50 3.36 -4.41 -4.98
CA SER A 50 3.89 -4.58 -3.64
C SER A 50 5.41 -4.44 -3.59
N PHE A 51 5.90 -4.02 -2.42
CA PHE A 51 7.31 -3.73 -2.16
C PHE A 51 7.70 -4.19 -0.75
N LYS A 52 8.99 -4.42 -0.53
CA LYS A 52 9.54 -4.63 0.82
C LYS A 52 10.84 -3.86 1.04
N SER A 53 11.15 -3.55 2.29
CA SER A 53 12.46 -3.04 2.71
C SER A 53 12.77 -3.41 4.16
N ASN A 54 14.04 -3.54 4.50
CA ASN A 54 14.49 -3.66 5.89
C ASN A 54 14.54 -2.29 6.62
N SER A 55 14.30 -1.19 5.90
CA SER A 55 14.27 0.18 6.45
C SER A 55 13.16 0.98 5.77
N ILE A 56 12.40 1.77 6.53
CA ILE A 56 11.40 2.68 5.94
C ILE A 56 12.04 3.67 4.94
N TRP A 57 13.34 3.98 5.15
CA TRP A 57 14.14 4.84 4.29
C TRP A 57 14.62 4.17 2.99
N GLY A 58 14.32 2.87 2.80
CA GLY A 58 14.77 2.07 1.68
C GLY A 58 16.16 1.44 1.88
N LEU A 59 16.71 0.79 0.85
CA LEU A 59 16.15 0.62 -0.51
C LEU A 59 14.91 -0.29 -0.50
N TRP A 60 13.94 0.01 -1.36
CA TRP A 60 12.72 -0.78 -1.52
C TRP A 60 12.82 -1.72 -2.72
N GLU A 61 12.64 -3.01 -2.47
CA GLU A 61 12.59 -4.08 -3.48
C GLU A 61 11.16 -4.27 -3.96
N THR A 62 10.95 -4.42 -5.27
CA THR A 62 9.64 -4.76 -5.84
C THR A 62 9.32 -6.24 -5.67
N LEU A 63 8.07 -6.54 -5.32
CA LEU A 63 7.54 -7.90 -5.15
C LEU A 63 6.47 -8.26 -6.19
N GLY A 64 6.03 -7.31 -7.01
CA GLY A 64 4.98 -7.52 -8.02
C GLY A 64 3.56 -7.47 -7.44
N ASN A 65 2.60 -8.11 -8.12
CA ASN A 65 1.20 -8.16 -7.71
C ASN A 65 0.99 -9.18 -6.57
N PRO A 66 0.54 -8.75 -5.38
CA PRO A 66 0.32 -9.66 -4.25
C PRO A 66 -0.99 -10.45 -4.35
N CYS A 67 -1.89 -10.12 -5.28
CA CYS A 67 -3.20 -10.76 -5.39
C CYS A 67 -3.10 -12.13 -6.07
N ILE A 68 -3.82 -13.12 -5.52
CA ILE A 68 -3.91 -14.48 -6.06
C ILE A 68 -5.39 -14.82 -6.29
N GLY A 69 -5.70 -15.41 -7.45
CA GLY A 69 -7.06 -15.84 -7.80
C GLY A 69 -7.61 -15.19 -9.07
N LYS A 70 -8.93 -15.01 -9.12
CA LYS A 70 -9.63 -14.35 -10.23
C LYS A 70 -9.60 -12.82 -10.07
N ASP A 71 -9.55 -12.07 -11.16
CA ASP A 71 -9.59 -10.60 -11.19
C ASP A 71 -8.45 -9.90 -10.43
N THR A 72 -7.28 -10.55 -10.33
CA THR A 72 -6.09 -10.02 -9.64
C THR A 72 -5.50 -8.78 -10.32
N LYS A 73 -5.67 -8.66 -11.64
CA LYS A 73 -5.28 -7.47 -12.43
C LYS A 73 -6.12 -6.23 -12.13
N LEU A 74 -7.20 -6.38 -11.35
CA LEU A 74 -8.07 -5.31 -10.91
C LEU A 74 -8.12 -5.23 -9.37
N THR A 75 -7.24 -5.97 -8.68
CA THR A 75 -7.27 -6.10 -7.22
C THR A 75 -8.68 -6.40 -6.71
N PHE A 76 -9.35 -7.36 -7.36
CA PHE A 76 -10.73 -7.74 -7.06
C PHE A 76 -11.75 -6.59 -7.19
N HIS A 77 -11.52 -5.71 -8.17
CA HIS A 77 -12.28 -4.48 -8.43
C HIS A 77 -12.21 -3.51 -7.24
N SER A 78 -11.01 -3.25 -6.74
CA SER A 78 -10.77 -2.34 -5.62
C SER A 78 -9.39 -1.69 -5.68
N GLN A 79 -9.17 -0.63 -4.90
CA GLN A 79 -7.87 0.02 -4.69
C GLN A 79 -7.53 0.06 -3.20
N SER A 80 -6.26 -0.10 -2.83
CA SER A 80 -5.82 -0.17 -1.43
C SER A 80 -6.23 1.06 -0.61
N THR A 81 -6.54 0.87 0.67
CA THR A 81 -6.86 1.99 1.59
C THR A 81 -6.17 1.85 2.95
N TYR A 82 -6.15 0.65 3.53
CA TYR A 82 -5.47 0.41 4.81
C TYR A 82 -5.08 -1.05 5.01
N ILE A 83 -4.17 -1.32 5.95
CA ILE A 83 -3.90 -2.66 6.47
C ILE A 83 -4.11 -2.61 7.99
N PHE A 84 -5.07 -3.38 8.48
CA PHE A 84 -5.39 -3.44 9.91
C PHE A 84 -4.79 -4.70 10.56
N PRO A 85 -3.90 -4.58 11.56
CA PRO A 85 -3.42 -5.72 12.33
C PRO A 85 -4.50 -6.26 13.26
N VAL A 86 -4.71 -7.58 13.26
CA VAL A 86 -5.75 -8.22 14.09
C VAL A 86 -5.26 -8.34 15.53
N GLN A 87 -5.91 -7.59 16.44
CA GLN A 87 -5.54 -7.58 17.85
C GLN A 87 -5.61 -8.97 18.48
N GLY A 88 -4.60 -9.32 19.28
CA GLY A 88 -4.50 -10.61 19.96
C GLY A 88 -4.12 -11.79 19.04
N LYS A 89 -3.83 -11.55 17.75
CA LYS A 89 -3.39 -12.58 16.82
C LYS A 89 -2.03 -12.22 16.22
N LYS A 90 -1.09 -13.16 16.31
CA LYS A 90 0.25 -12.99 15.72
C LYS A 90 0.16 -13.12 14.20
N ASP A 91 0.84 -12.21 13.50
CA ASP A 91 1.02 -12.23 12.04
C ASP A 91 -0.29 -12.30 11.23
N GLN A 92 -1.38 -11.72 11.74
CA GLN A 92 -2.66 -11.64 11.04
C GLN A 92 -3.03 -10.19 10.75
N PHE A 93 -3.33 -9.94 9.47
CA PHE A 93 -3.61 -8.61 8.95
C PHE A 93 -4.83 -8.67 8.03
N ILE A 94 -5.63 -7.62 8.04
CA ILE A 94 -6.75 -7.42 7.13
C ILE A 94 -6.32 -6.35 6.13
N PHE A 95 -6.20 -6.73 4.86
CA PHE A 95 -6.08 -5.79 3.76
C PHE A 95 -7.46 -5.18 3.49
N MET A 96 -7.54 -3.86 3.52
CA MET A 96 -8.74 -3.09 3.25
C MET A 96 -8.55 -2.35 1.93
N ALA A 97 -9.60 -2.34 1.12
CA ALA A 97 -9.61 -1.68 -0.17
C ALA A 97 -11.01 -1.18 -0.53
N ASP A 98 -11.05 -0.09 -1.28
CA ASP A 98 -12.28 0.58 -1.69
C ASP A 98 -12.68 0.15 -3.10
N ARG A 99 -13.94 -0.24 -3.26
CA ARG A 99 -14.56 -0.36 -4.60
C ARG A 99 -15.29 0.94 -4.89
N TRP A 100 -14.64 1.79 -5.67
CA TRP A 100 -15.19 3.07 -6.06
C TRP A 100 -16.40 2.90 -7.00
N LYS A 101 -17.41 3.76 -6.81
CA LYS A 101 -18.60 3.87 -7.66
C LYS A 101 -18.88 5.35 -7.96
N PRO A 102 -18.24 5.93 -8.99
CA PRO A 102 -18.37 7.36 -9.27
C PRO A 102 -19.74 7.75 -9.85
N GLU A 103 -20.46 6.81 -10.47
CA GLU A 103 -21.74 7.06 -11.14
C GLU A 103 -22.98 7.00 -10.22
N SER A 104 -22.82 6.68 -8.93
CA SER A 104 -23.95 6.45 -8.02
C SER A 104 -24.54 7.72 -7.39
N TYR A 105 -24.77 8.77 -8.18
CA TYR A 105 -25.53 9.98 -7.78
C TYR A 105 -26.93 9.99 -8.37
#